data_AF-A0AAW1V9N8-F1
#
_entry.id   AF-A0AAW1V9N8-F1
#
_cell.length_a   1.000
_cell.length_b   1.000
_cell.length_c   1.000
_cell.angle_alpha   90.00
_cell.angle_beta   90.00
_cell.angle_gamma   90.00
#
_symmetry.space_group_name_H-M   'P 1'
#
loop_
_entity.id
_entity.type
_entity.pdbx_description
1 polymer ?
#
loop_
_entity_poly.entity_id
_entity_poly.type
_entity_poly.pdbx_seq_one_letter_code
_entity_poly.pdbx_strand_id
1 'polypeptide(L)'
;MCESRRFIISRRSPRDMDPDRLTAVSDMVQLFETFDNKDADGTMIPETEKRTADHNHSSAPHLDEDGLIIPRKPANPVKENPERQNLHKELAFYQKIGKNVLNQKSELQRALEKQKDNLAKKELENNIQARQPELEKVIAERAKKLEGKTNDSQNEDDKVLNSDFLQARMKLKTRTDSK
;
A
#
# COMPACT_ATOMS: atom_id res chain seq x y z
N MET A 1 -34.23 -25.58 -37.27
CA MET A 1 -34.98 -24.87 -36.22
C MET A 1 -34.05 -24.68 -35.04
N CYS A 2 -33.53 -23.47 -34.83
CA CYS A 2 -32.64 -23.15 -33.70
C CYS A 2 -33.39 -22.23 -32.75
N GLU A 3 -33.52 -22.62 -31.49
CA GLU A 3 -34.31 -21.92 -30.49
C GLU A 3 -33.39 -21.21 -29.49
N SER A 4 -33.25 -19.89 -29.64
CA SER A 4 -32.48 -19.04 -28.73
C SER A 4 -33.32 -18.66 -27.51
N ARG A 5 -33.01 -19.24 -26.34
CA ARG A 5 -33.57 -18.81 -25.05
C ARG A 5 -32.81 -17.59 -24.53
N ARG A 6 -33.45 -16.42 -24.52
CA ARG A 6 -32.99 -15.22 -23.78
C ARG A 6 -33.34 -15.36 -22.31
N PHE A 7 -32.35 -15.21 -21.43
CA PHE A 7 -32.55 -15.11 -19.98
C PHE A 7 -32.85 -13.65 -19.62
N ILE A 8 -34.03 -13.39 -19.04
CA ILE A 8 -34.43 -12.05 -18.55
C ILE A 8 -34.01 -11.95 -17.08
N ILE A 9 -33.02 -11.09 -16.78
CA ILE A 9 -32.66 -10.74 -15.40
C ILE A 9 -33.61 -9.63 -14.94
N SER A 10 -34.54 -9.97 -14.04
CA SER A 10 -35.43 -8.99 -13.40
C SER A 10 -34.63 -8.11 -12.44
N ARG A 11 -34.44 -6.83 -12.79
CA ARG A 11 -33.91 -5.81 -11.87
C ARG A 11 -35.02 -5.42 -10.89
N ARG A 12 -34.89 -5.77 -9.61
CA ARG A 12 -35.78 -5.27 -8.54
C ARG A 12 -35.69 -3.74 -8.47
N SER A 13 -36.85 -3.09 -8.41
CA SER A 13 -37.00 -1.64 -8.36
C SER A 13 -36.53 -1.07 -6.99
N PRO A 14 -35.84 0.08 -6.94
CA PRO A 14 -35.32 0.67 -5.70
C PRO A 14 -36.35 1.27 -4.72
N ARG A 15 -37.63 0.90 -4.79
CA ARG A 15 -38.70 1.57 -4.04
C ARG A 15 -39.05 0.97 -2.67
N ASP A 16 -38.33 -0.06 -2.24
CA ASP A 16 -38.58 -0.75 -0.96
C ASP A 16 -37.38 -0.61 -0.01
N MET A 17 -37.02 0.62 0.39
CA MET A 17 -35.95 0.86 1.38
C MET A 17 -36.49 1.60 2.61
N ASP A 18 -36.36 0.96 3.77
CA ASP A 18 -36.83 1.44 5.08
C ASP A 18 -36.16 2.77 5.49
N PRO A 19 -36.92 3.69 6.13
CA PRO A 19 -36.44 5.05 6.46
C PRO A 19 -35.29 5.09 7.48
N ASP A 20 -35.14 4.06 8.31
CA ASP A 20 -34.08 4.00 9.35
C ASP A 20 -32.67 3.81 8.78
N ARG A 21 -32.54 3.39 7.50
CA ARG A 21 -31.24 3.29 6.83
C ARG A 21 -30.73 4.63 6.31
N LEU A 22 -31.60 5.61 6.08
CA LEU A 22 -31.20 6.92 5.55
C LEU A 22 -30.61 7.81 6.65
N THR A 23 -31.13 7.73 7.87
CA THR A 23 -30.59 8.43 9.05
C THR A 23 -29.20 7.91 9.43
N ALA A 24 -28.99 6.59 9.43
CA ALA A 24 -27.67 6.02 9.73
C ALA A 24 -26.59 6.44 8.72
N VAL A 25 -26.94 6.63 7.45
CA VAL A 25 -26.01 7.15 6.42
C VAL A 25 -25.75 8.63 6.64
N SER A 26 -26.76 9.42 7.01
CA SER A 26 -26.62 10.85 7.31
C SER A 26 -25.76 11.10 8.55
N ASP A 27 -25.95 10.32 9.63
CA ASP A 27 -25.21 10.45 10.88
C ASP A 27 -23.73 10.04 10.72
N MET A 28 -23.46 9.04 9.87
CA MET A 28 -22.09 8.66 9.50
C MET A 28 -21.37 9.72 8.65
N VAL A 29 -22.10 10.45 7.81
CA VAL A 29 -21.53 11.57 7.05
C VAL A 29 -21.24 12.76 7.97
N GLN A 30 -22.13 13.06 8.92
CA GLN A 30 -21.92 14.16 9.88
C GLN A 30 -20.78 13.92 10.87
N LEU A 31 -20.55 12.67 11.30
CA LEU A 31 -19.40 12.35 12.16
C LEU A 31 -18.06 12.54 11.43
N PHE A 32 -18.05 12.44 10.09
CA PHE A 32 -16.84 12.58 9.29
C PHE A 32 -16.41 14.04 9.10
N GLU A 33 -17.34 15.00 9.13
CA GLU A 33 -17.06 16.43 8.91
C GLU A 33 -16.45 17.14 10.13
N THR A 34 -16.60 16.59 11.34
CA THR A 34 -16.14 17.25 12.58
C THR A 34 -14.70 16.93 13.00
N PHE A 35 -13.98 16.06 12.28
CA PHE A 35 -12.64 15.60 12.69
C PHE A 35 -11.45 16.42 12.15
N ASP A 36 -11.67 17.43 11.30
CA ASP A 36 -10.58 18.15 10.61
C ASP A 36 -10.12 19.46 11.27
N ASN A 37 -10.53 19.77 12.51
CA ASN A 37 -10.12 21.00 13.19
C ASN A 37 -9.56 20.78 14.59
N LYS A 38 -8.40 20.13 14.67
CA LYS A 38 -7.49 20.26 15.81
C LYS A 38 -6.12 19.75 15.41
N ASP A 39 -5.19 20.70 15.27
CA ASP A 39 -3.75 20.60 15.58
C ASP A 39 -2.98 21.58 14.68
N ALA A 40 -3.11 22.87 15.00
CA ALA A 40 -2.29 23.92 14.46
C ALA A 40 -1.62 24.69 15.62
N ASP A 41 -0.66 24.03 16.29
CA ASP A 41 0.38 24.71 17.06
C ASP A 41 1.68 23.91 16.93
N GLY A 42 2.37 24.14 15.82
CA GLY A 42 3.77 23.82 15.65
C GLY A 42 4.49 25.12 15.39
N THR A 43 5.20 25.64 16.38
CA THR A 43 6.03 26.84 16.28
C THR A 43 7.13 26.62 15.24
N MET A 44 6.89 27.00 13.99
CA MET A 44 7.89 26.99 12.92
C MET A 44 8.80 28.20 13.11
N ILE A 45 10.07 27.94 13.42
CA ILE A 45 11.12 28.97 13.46
C ILE A 45 11.10 29.71 12.10
N PRO A 46 11.02 31.06 12.07
CA PRO A 46 10.94 31.78 10.81
C PRO A 46 12.24 31.61 10.04
N GLU A 47 12.12 31.09 8.82
CA GLU A 47 13.21 30.76 7.89
C GLU A 47 13.88 32.00 7.26
N THR A 48 13.80 33.15 7.93
CA THR A 48 14.21 34.46 7.40
C THR A 48 15.70 34.79 7.56
N GLU A 49 16.49 33.93 8.22
CA GLU A 49 17.92 34.21 8.48
C GLU A 49 18.92 33.35 7.68
N LYS A 50 18.48 32.39 6.88
CA LYS A 50 19.34 31.77 5.85
C LYS A 50 19.26 32.53 4.53
N ARG A 51 19.50 33.84 4.57
CA ARG A 51 19.84 34.60 3.36
C ARG A 51 21.30 34.33 3.04
N THR A 52 21.55 33.25 2.32
CA THR A 52 22.76 33.19 1.48
C THR A 52 22.68 34.39 0.55
N ALA A 53 23.55 35.36 0.80
CA ALA A 53 23.92 36.38 -0.17
C ALA A 53 24.17 35.67 -1.50
N ASP A 54 23.47 36.11 -2.55
CA ASP A 54 23.62 35.74 -3.98
C ASP A 54 22.26 35.65 -4.73
N HIS A 55 21.18 36.21 -4.19
CA HIS A 55 19.93 36.41 -4.95
C HIS A 55 20.14 37.51 -6.01
N ASN A 56 20.72 37.14 -7.14
CA ASN A 56 20.98 38.00 -8.29
C ASN A 56 19.73 38.06 -9.17
N HIS A 57 18.60 38.50 -8.59
CA HIS A 57 17.36 38.73 -9.31
C HIS A 57 17.40 40.10 -9.99
N SER A 58 17.59 40.08 -11.31
CA SER A 58 17.23 41.15 -12.26
C SER A 58 17.43 42.59 -11.78
N SER A 59 18.63 42.93 -11.32
CA SER A 59 19.03 44.33 -11.18
C SER A 59 19.51 44.87 -12.52
N ALA A 60 19.31 46.16 -12.75
CA ALA A 60 19.83 46.90 -13.90
C ALA A 60 21.28 46.50 -14.27
N PRO A 61 21.66 46.56 -15.56
CA PRO A 61 23.01 46.20 -15.99
C PRO A 61 24.03 46.98 -15.15
N HIS A 62 24.97 46.26 -14.56
CA HIS A 62 26.01 46.88 -13.77
C HIS A 62 27.02 47.52 -14.72
N LEU A 63 27.14 48.84 -14.63
CA LEU A 63 28.01 49.66 -15.47
C LEU A 63 29.26 50.06 -14.68
N ASP A 64 30.41 50.09 -15.36
CA ASP A 64 31.66 50.70 -14.89
C ASP A 64 31.53 52.23 -14.82
N GLU A 65 32.54 52.90 -14.23
CA GLU A 65 32.62 54.38 -14.17
C GLU A 65 32.57 55.03 -15.56
N ASP A 66 33.02 54.31 -16.59
CA ASP A 66 32.97 54.71 -18.00
C ASP A 66 31.62 54.36 -18.69
N GLY A 67 30.65 53.84 -17.96
CA GLY A 67 29.34 53.43 -18.48
C GLY A 67 29.33 52.11 -19.26
N LEU A 68 30.41 51.33 -19.21
CA LEU A 68 30.55 50.04 -19.89
C LEU A 68 29.93 48.91 -19.05
N ILE A 69 29.25 47.95 -19.70
CA ILE A 69 28.62 46.82 -18.97
C ILE A 69 29.70 45.84 -18.51
N ILE A 70 29.74 45.56 -17.20
CA ILE A 70 30.64 44.54 -16.64
C ILE A 70 30.11 43.13 -16.95
N PRO A 71 30.93 42.22 -17.53
CA PRO A 71 30.56 40.83 -17.72
C PRO A 71 30.24 40.14 -16.39
N ARG A 72 29.07 39.50 -16.29
CA ARG A 72 28.64 38.74 -15.11
C ARG A 72 28.06 37.38 -15.51
N LYS A 73 28.19 36.40 -14.63
CA LYS A 73 27.58 35.07 -14.81
C LYS A 73 26.07 35.18 -14.54
N PRO A 74 25.21 34.65 -15.43
CA PRO A 74 23.78 34.63 -15.19
C PRO A 74 23.45 33.75 -13.98
N ALA A 75 22.37 34.11 -13.27
CA ALA A 75 21.88 33.34 -12.13
C ALA A 75 21.47 31.93 -12.57
N ASN A 76 21.79 30.92 -11.74
CA ASN A 76 21.43 29.54 -12.05
C ASN A 76 19.98 29.28 -11.63
N PRO A 77 19.05 29.01 -12.55
CA PRO A 77 17.62 28.86 -12.24
C PRO A 77 17.32 27.68 -11.29
N VAL A 78 18.21 26.69 -11.20
CA VAL A 78 18.08 25.60 -10.23
C VAL A 78 18.48 26.04 -8.83
N LYS A 79 19.43 26.98 -8.71
CA LYS A 79 19.85 27.54 -7.42
C LYS A 79 18.84 28.53 -6.86
N GLU A 80 18.23 29.34 -7.72
CA GLU A 80 17.23 30.35 -7.32
C GLU A 80 15.91 29.73 -6.84
N ASN A 81 15.55 28.51 -7.27
CA ASN A 81 14.30 27.87 -6.88
C ASN A 81 14.55 26.71 -5.88
N PRO A 82 14.38 26.94 -4.56
CA PRO A 82 14.61 25.90 -3.55
C PRO A 82 13.60 24.76 -3.64
N GLU A 83 12.37 25.03 -4.06
CA GLU A 83 11.33 24.01 -4.27
C GLU A 83 11.75 23.00 -5.34
N ARG A 84 12.34 23.47 -6.45
CA ARG A 84 12.90 22.61 -7.50
C ARG A 84 14.04 21.72 -6.97
N GLN A 85 14.91 22.26 -6.11
CA GLN A 85 15.99 21.47 -5.52
C GLN A 85 15.45 20.41 -4.56
N ASN A 86 14.44 20.75 -3.77
CA ASN A 86 13.81 19.80 -2.85
C ASN A 86 13.12 18.68 -3.61
N LEU A 87 12.35 19.00 -4.65
CA LEU A 87 11.77 18.00 -5.55
C LEU A 87 12.84 17.09 -6.15
N HIS A 88 13.97 17.63 -6.59
CA HIS A 88 15.08 16.82 -7.13
C HIS A 88 15.65 15.87 -6.07
N LYS A 89 15.84 16.33 -4.83
CA LYS A 89 16.34 15.49 -3.72
C LYS A 89 15.35 14.38 -3.38
N GLU A 90 14.06 14.70 -3.30
CA GLU A 90 12.99 13.74 -3.01
C GLU A 90 12.90 12.66 -4.10
N LEU A 91 12.86 13.06 -5.37
CA LEU A 91 12.82 12.11 -6.48
C LEU A 91 14.08 11.22 -6.52
N ALA A 92 15.27 11.78 -6.29
CA ALA A 92 16.51 11.03 -6.20
C ALA A 92 16.52 10.04 -5.01
N PHE A 93 15.93 10.42 -3.88
CA PHE A 93 15.76 9.55 -2.72
C PHE A 93 14.82 8.37 -3.02
N TYR A 94 13.66 8.64 -3.63
CA TYR A 94 12.72 7.60 -4.02
C TYR A 94 13.30 6.63 -5.06
N GLN A 95 14.11 7.13 -5.99
CA GLN A 95 14.83 6.29 -6.96
C GLN A 95 15.87 5.39 -6.26
N LYS A 96 16.63 5.91 -5.28
CA LYS A 96 17.57 5.11 -4.49
C LYS A 96 16.88 4.02 -3.67
N ILE A 97 15.69 4.28 -3.16
CA ILE A 97 14.89 3.30 -2.39
C ILE A 97 14.16 2.32 -3.31
N GLY A 98 13.96 2.65 -4.58
CA GLY A 98 13.19 1.85 -5.53
C GLY A 98 11.67 2.01 -5.39
N LYS A 99 11.20 3.11 -4.79
CA LYS A 99 9.76 3.45 -4.68
C LYS A 99 9.38 4.38 -5.83
N ASN A 100 8.49 3.92 -6.72
CA ASN A 100 8.01 4.75 -7.84
C ASN A 100 6.89 5.67 -7.35
N VAL A 101 7.09 6.99 -7.30
CA VAL A 101 6.11 7.97 -6.83
C VAL A 101 5.00 8.25 -7.86
N LEU A 102 5.28 8.05 -9.15
CA LEU A 102 4.39 8.43 -10.25
C LEU A 102 3.24 7.43 -10.47
N ASN A 103 3.41 6.18 -10.02
CA ASN A 103 2.47 5.08 -10.27
C ASN A 103 1.89 4.46 -8.98
N GLN A 104 1.89 5.17 -7.85
CA GLN A 104 1.33 4.65 -6.59
C GLN A 104 -0.19 4.81 -6.60
N LYS A 105 -0.92 3.70 -6.65
CA LYS A 105 -2.27 3.67 -6.06
C LYS A 105 -2.10 3.93 -4.55
N SER A 106 -3.01 4.69 -3.93
CA SER A 106 -2.96 4.89 -2.48
C SER A 106 -3.04 3.55 -1.75
N GLU A 107 -2.49 3.46 -0.52
CA GLU A 107 -2.59 2.23 0.28
C GLU A 107 -4.06 1.79 0.46
N LEU A 108 -4.97 2.75 0.64
CA LEU A 108 -6.41 2.51 0.66
C LEU A 108 -6.92 1.90 -0.64
N GLN A 109 -6.52 2.46 -1.79
CA GLN A 109 -6.93 1.95 -3.09
C GLN A 109 -6.41 0.54 -3.34
N ARG A 110 -5.18 0.24 -2.91
CA ARG A 110 -4.60 -1.11 -2.95
C ARG A 110 -5.36 -2.08 -2.05
N ALA A 111 -5.76 -1.65 -0.85
CA ALA A 111 -6.56 -2.45 0.07
C ALA A 111 -7.96 -2.75 -0.49
N LEU A 112 -8.63 -1.74 -1.05
CA LEU A 112 -9.95 -1.91 -1.69
C LEU A 112 -9.89 -2.82 -2.91
N GLU A 113 -8.87 -2.69 -3.76
CA GLU A 113 -8.67 -3.56 -4.92
C GLU A 113 -8.44 -5.01 -4.47
N LYS A 114 -7.57 -5.23 -3.47
CA LYS A 114 -7.36 -6.56 -2.86
C LYS A 114 -8.64 -7.14 -2.27
N GLN A 115 -9.49 -6.32 -1.65
CA GLN A 115 -10.79 -6.77 -1.13
C GLN A 115 -11.73 -7.22 -2.26
N LYS A 116 -11.82 -6.43 -3.35
CA LYS A 116 -12.64 -6.77 -4.52
C LYS A 116 -12.16 -8.07 -5.18
N ASP A 117 -10.86 -8.24 -5.35
CA ASP A 117 -10.27 -9.45 -5.94
C ASP A 117 -10.57 -10.69 -5.07
N ASN A 118 -10.46 -10.55 -3.74
CA ASN A 118 -10.78 -11.65 -2.82
C ASN A 118 -12.27 -12.03 -2.86
N LEU A 119 -13.17 -11.05 -2.96
CA LEU A 119 -14.60 -11.30 -3.10
C LEU A 119 -14.91 -12.02 -4.42
N ALA A 120 -14.36 -11.54 -5.53
CA ALA A 120 -14.52 -12.17 -6.84
C ALA A 120 -13.98 -13.61 -6.85
N LYS A 121 -12.82 -13.85 -6.22
CA LYS A 121 -12.24 -15.19 -6.08
C LYS A 121 -13.15 -16.11 -5.27
N LYS A 122 -13.71 -15.63 -4.15
CA LYS A 122 -14.63 -16.40 -3.30
C LYS A 122 -15.93 -16.73 -4.03
N GLU A 123 -16.48 -15.78 -4.79
CA GLU A 123 -17.67 -16.02 -5.61
C GLU A 123 -17.43 -17.07 -6.69
N LEU A 124 -16.28 -17.00 -7.36
CA LEU A 124 -15.88 -17.99 -8.36
C LEU A 124 -15.74 -19.39 -7.75
N GLU A 125 -15.06 -19.49 -6.61
CA GLU A 125 -14.88 -20.77 -5.89
C GLU A 125 -16.22 -21.35 -5.45
N ASN A 126 -17.12 -20.54 -4.90
CA ASN A 126 -18.48 -20.96 -4.55
C ASN A 126 -19.27 -21.44 -5.77
N ASN A 127 -19.12 -20.76 -6.91
CA ASN A 127 -19.81 -21.16 -8.15
C ASN A 127 -19.29 -22.50 -8.69
N ILE A 128 -17.98 -22.72 -8.62
CA ILE A 128 -17.34 -23.98 -8.98
C ILE A 128 -17.82 -25.09 -8.04
N GLN A 129 -17.78 -24.89 -6.72
CA GLN A 129 -18.23 -25.87 -5.73
C GLN A 129 -19.73 -26.21 -5.84
N ALA A 130 -20.56 -25.22 -6.19
CA ALA A 130 -21.99 -25.42 -6.43
C ALA A 130 -22.25 -26.22 -7.70
N ARG A 131 -21.42 -26.06 -8.74
CA ARG A 131 -21.53 -26.77 -10.01
C ARG A 131 -20.77 -28.10 -10.03
N GLN A 132 -19.91 -28.37 -9.05
CA GLN A 132 -19.15 -29.61 -9.03
C GLN A 132 -20.06 -30.82 -8.81
N PRO A 133 -19.95 -31.85 -9.67
CA PRO A 133 -20.70 -33.10 -9.52
C PRO A 133 -20.32 -33.81 -8.22
N GLU A 134 -21.27 -34.51 -7.61
CA GLU A 134 -21.09 -35.18 -6.31
C GLU A 134 -19.89 -36.14 -6.31
N LEU A 135 -19.64 -36.84 -7.42
CA LEU A 135 -18.51 -37.75 -7.58
C LEU A 135 -17.15 -37.04 -7.43
N GLU A 136 -16.99 -35.85 -8.02
CA GLU A 136 -15.74 -35.08 -7.89
C GLU A 136 -15.49 -34.67 -6.44
N LYS A 137 -16.54 -34.33 -5.68
CA LYS A 137 -16.42 -34.01 -4.25
C LYS A 137 -15.89 -35.20 -3.45
N VAL A 138 -16.44 -36.39 -3.69
CA VAL A 138 -16.00 -37.63 -3.02
C VAL A 138 -14.56 -38.00 -3.40
N ILE A 139 -14.17 -37.82 -4.66
CA ILE A 139 -12.78 -38.05 -5.10
C ILE A 139 -11.83 -37.08 -4.41
N ALA A 140 -12.17 -35.79 -4.37
CA ALA A 140 -11.36 -34.76 -3.71
C ALA A 140 -11.24 -35.01 -2.20
N GLU A 141 -12.32 -35.41 -1.53
CA GLU A 141 -12.30 -35.75 -0.11
C GLU A 141 -11.41 -36.95 0.19
N ARG A 142 -11.50 -38.01 -0.64
CA ARG A 142 -10.62 -39.19 -0.51
C ARG A 142 -9.16 -38.83 -0.74
N ALA A 143 -8.85 -37.99 -1.74
CA ALA A 143 -7.50 -37.53 -1.99
C ALA A 143 -6.94 -36.74 -0.80
N LYS A 144 -7.69 -35.77 -0.27
CA LYS A 144 -7.30 -34.98 0.92
C LYS A 144 -7.05 -35.87 2.14
N LYS A 145 -7.86 -36.90 2.35
CA LYS A 145 -7.68 -37.86 3.45
C LYS A 145 -6.42 -38.72 3.29
N LEU A 146 -6.02 -39.02 2.06
CA LEU A 146 -4.76 -39.72 1.78
C LEU A 146 -3.56 -38.80 2.02
N GLU A 147 -3.59 -37.56 1.51
CA GLU A 147 -2.51 -36.57 1.72
C GLU A 147 -2.31 -36.22 3.19
N GLY A 148 -3.38 -36.05 3.96
CA GLY A 148 -3.27 -35.79 5.40
C GLY A 148 -2.54 -36.91 6.14
N LYS A 149 -2.87 -38.17 5.83
CA LYS A 149 -2.23 -39.34 6.45
C LYS A 149 -0.76 -39.46 6.08
N THR A 150 -0.38 -39.17 4.84
CA THR A 150 1.04 -39.21 4.43
C THR A 150 1.86 -38.10 5.08
N ASN A 151 1.29 -36.89 5.19
CA ASN A 151 1.96 -35.76 5.83
C ASN A 151 2.07 -35.93 7.35
N ASP A 152 1.04 -36.45 8.02
CA ASP A 152 1.09 -36.72 9.47
C ASP A 152 2.16 -37.77 9.80
N SER A 153 2.28 -38.84 8.99
CA SER A 153 3.34 -39.84 9.20
C SER A 153 4.75 -39.27 9.01
N GLN A 154 4.98 -38.37 8.04
CA GLN A 154 6.30 -37.76 7.87
C GLN A 154 6.62 -36.68 8.93
N ASN A 155 5.62 -35.91 9.37
CA ASN A 155 5.83 -34.87 10.38
C ASN A 155 6.10 -35.42 11.78
N GLU A 156 5.57 -36.60 12.14
CA GLU A 156 5.84 -37.22 13.44
C GLU A 156 7.30 -37.68 13.54
N ASP A 157 7.86 -38.31 12.50
CA ASP A 157 9.27 -38.70 12.47
C ASP A 157 10.20 -37.47 12.54
N ASP A 158 9.89 -36.40 11.79
CA ASP A 158 10.67 -35.15 11.81
C ASP A 158 10.54 -34.39 13.15
N LYS A 159 9.38 -34.45 13.82
CA LYS A 159 9.19 -33.86 15.15
C LYS A 159 10.02 -34.57 16.22
N VAL A 160 10.06 -35.89 16.19
CA VAL A 160 10.83 -36.70 17.14
C VAL A 160 12.33 -36.38 16.99
N LEU A 161 12.82 -36.37 15.75
CA LEU A 161 14.22 -36.02 15.43
C LEU A 161 14.60 -34.59 15.85
N ASN A 162 13.69 -33.63 15.68
CA ASN A 162 13.93 -32.23 16.09
C ASN A 162 13.99 -32.09 17.63
N SER A 163 13.19 -32.87 18.37
CA SER A 163 13.19 -32.85 19.83
C SER A 163 14.52 -33.35 20.43
N ASP A 164 15.08 -34.44 19.88
CA ASP A 164 16.36 -35.00 20.30
C ASP A 164 17.52 -34.04 20.00
N PHE A 165 17.47 -33.37 18.84
CA PHE A 165 18.45 -32.37 18.46
C PHE A 165 18.41 -31.13 19.37
N LEU A 166 17.20 -30.65 19.73
CA LEU A 166 17.04 -29.59 20.73
C LEU A 166 17.63 -30.01 22.09
N GLN A 167 17.37 -31.25 22.52
CA GLN A 167 17.86 -31.75 23.80
C GLN A 167 19.40 -31.89 23.81
N ALA A 168 19.99 -32.35 22.71
CA ALA A 168 21.45 -32.42 22.54
C ALA A 168 22.09 -31.02 22.58
N ARG A 169 21.47 -30.03 21.91
CA ARG A 169 21.93 -28.64 21.93
C ARG A 169 21.87 -28.02 23.32
N MET A 170 20.80 -28.29 24.09
CA MET A 170 20.69 -27.82 25.48
C MET A 170 21.80 -28.40 26.35
N LYS A 171 22.04 -29.72 26.26
CA LYS A 171 23.11 -30.40 27.01
C LYS A 171 24.52 -29.91 26.65
N LEU A 172 24.73 -29.49 25.40
CA LEU A 172 26.00 -28.93 24.95
C LEU A 172 26.21 -27.50 25.46
N LYS A 173 25.15 -26.69 25.47
CA LYS A 173 25.19 -25.30 25.96
C LYS A 173 25.52 -25.22 27.46
N THR A 174 25.01 -26.14 28.28
CA THR A 174 25.32 -26.17 29.73
C THR A 174 26.78 -26.51 30.05
N ARG A 175 27.55 -27.01 29.08
CA ARG A 175 28.97 -27.37 29.27
C ARG A 175 29.94 -26.24 28.95
N THR A 176 29.54 -25.22 28.19
CA THR A 176 30.43 -24.14 27.76
C THR A 176 30.47 -22.96 28.71
N ASP A 177 29.49 -22.85 29.62
CA ASP A 177 29.32 -21.71 30.52
C ASP A 177 29.94 -21.93 31.92
N SER A 178 30.53 -23.11 32.18
CA SER A 178 31.26 -23.42 33.43
C SER A 178 32.76 -23.16 33.24
N LYS A 179 33.18 -21.91 33.44
CA LYS A 179 34.60 -21.53 33.56
C LYS A 179 34.80 -20.62 34.77
#